data_AF-A0AAV2EEC2-F1
#
_entry.id   AF-A0AAV2EEC2-F1
#
_cell.length_a   1.000
_cell.length_b   1.000
_cell.length_c   1.000
_cell.angle_alpha   90.00
_cell.angle_beta   90.00
_cell.angle_gamma   90.00
#
_symmetry.space_group_name_H-M   'P 1'
#
loop_
_entity.id
_entity.type
_entity.pdbx_description
1 polymer ?
#
loop_
_entity_poly.entity_id
_entity_poly.type
_entity_poly.pdbx_seq_one_letter_code
_entity_poly.pdbx_strand_id
1 'polypeptide(L)'
;MSAVVSSESRRLVTKLLYPNPASRITILKVMESSWFRKSIPKTVRSKEEIEFDAFDCKEDEAKSENSKETLNAFHIISRCEGFDLSPLFEEKTRMEKEELRFATTRPASSLISRLEEVGKAGNSA
;
A
#
# COMPACT_ATOMS: atom_id res chain seq x y z
N MET A 1 22.85 -11.58 9.04
CA MET A 1 22.10 -10.58 8.25
C MET A 1 21.19 -11.34 7.30
N SER A 2 19.89 -11.37 7.59
CA SER A 2 18.91 -12.06 6.73
C SER A 2 18.84 -11.32 5.38
N ALA A 3 19.00 -12.04 4.28
CA ALA A 3 18.97 -11.42 2.96
C ALA A 3 17.53 -11.00 2.63
N VAL A 4 17.27 -9.69 2.60
CA VAL A 4 15.98 -9.06 2.23
C VAL A 4 15.53 -9.42 0.81
N VAL A 5 16.43 -9.95 -0.03
CA VAL A 5 16.18 -10.30 -1.43
C VAL A 5 16.59 -11.74 -1.70
N SER A 6 15.66 -12.56 -2.20
CA SER A 6 15.91 -13.96 -2.58
C SER A 6 16.96 -14.04 -3.69
N SER A 7 17.72 -15.14 -3.73
CA SER A 7 18.76 -15.35 -4.74
C SER A 7 18.18 -15.41 -6.15
N GLU A 8 16.99 -16.00 -6.33
CA GLU A 8 16.29 -16.01 -7.61
C GLU A 8 15.83 -14.62 -8.04
N SER A 9 15.33 -13.78 -7.13
CA SER A 9 14.99 -12.37 -7.43
C SER A 9 16.22 -11.62 -7.93
N ARG A 10 17.34 -11.74 -7.21
CA ARG A 10 18.58 -11.04 -7.55
C ARG A 10 19.06 -11.42 -8.94
N ARG A 11 19.07 -12.72 -9.26
CA ARG A 11 19.45 -13.22 -10.59
C ARG A 11 18.52 -12.70 -11.69
N LEU A 12 17.22 -12.59 -11.43
CA LEU A 12 16.25 -12.07 -12.38
C LEU A 12 16.46 -10.58 -12.64
N VAL A 13 16.65 -9.79 -11.57
CA VAL A 13 16.91 -8.34 -11.66
C VAL A 13 18.18 -8.05 -12.45
N THR A 14 19.27 -8.80 -12.24
CA THR A 14 20.51 -8.63 -13.03
C THR A 14 20.29 -8.86 -14.53
N LYS A 15 19.40 -9.78 -14.90
CA LYS A 15 19.08 -10.04 -16.32
C LYS A 15 18.12 -8.99 -16.91
N LEU A 16 17.25 -8.41 -16.09
CA LEU A 16 16.36 -7.31 -16.46
C LEU A 16 17.14 -6.00 -16.66
N LEU A 17 18.08 -5.71 -15.78
CA LEU A 17 18.93 -4.52 -15.82
C LEU A 17 20.20 -4.73 -16.65
N TYR A 18 20.20 -5.71 -17.55
CA TYR A 18 21.34 -5.94 -18.41
C TYR A 18 21.52 -4.74 -19.36
N PRO A 19 22.72 -4.11 -19.42
CA PRO A 19 22.93 -2.86 -20.15
C PRO A 19 22.63 -2.97 -21.66
N ASN A 20 23.06 -4.07 -22.28
CA ASN A 20 22.79 -4.32 -23.69
C ASN A 20 21.31 -4.77 -23.86
N PRO A 21 20.48 -4.03 -24.60
CA PRO A 21 19.07 -4.38 -24.80
C PRO A 21 18.89 -5.70 -25.55
N ALA A 22 19.80 -6.08 -26.44
CA ALA A 22 19.68 -7.32 -27.24
C ALA A 22 19.85 -8.59 -26.39
N SER A 23 20.60 -8.52 -25.29
CA SER A 23 20.83 -9.63 -24.36
C SER A 23 20.02 -9.49 -23.07
N ARG A 24 19.20 -8.45 -22.94
CA ARG A 24 18.25 -8.27 -21.84
C ARG A 24 17.22 -9.39 -21.87
N ILE A 25 16.82 -9.87 -20.70
CA ILE A 25 15.80 -10.92 -20.61
C ILE A 25 14.45 -10.44 -21.19
N THR A 26 13.85 -11.26 -22.05
CA THR A 26 12.53 -11.03 -22.62
C THR A 26 11.43 -11.36 -21.61
N ILE A 27 10.27 -10.70 -21.73
CA ILE A 27 9.11 -10.95 -20.86
C ILE A 27 8.71 -12.44 -20.79
N LEU A 28 8.76 -13.16 -21.92
CA LEU A 28 8.46 -14.60 -21.97
C LEU A 28 9.37 -15.40 -21.01
N LYS A 29 10.67 -15.12 -21.02
CA LYS A 29 11.66 -15.75 -20.12
C LYS A 29 11.49 -15.33 -18.67
N VAL A 30 10.97 -14.13 -18.41
CA VAL A 30 10.60 -13.68 -17.05
C VAL A 30 9.42 -14.49 -16.53
N MET A 31 8.38 -14.68 -17.35
CA MET A 31 7.18 -15.47 -17.00
C MET A 31 7.48 -16.96 -16.74
N GLU A 32 8.53 -17.47 -17.36
CA GLU A 32 9.04 -18.83 -17.13
C GLU A 32 9.87 -18.95 -15.84
N SER A 33 10.33 -17.84 -15.26
CA SER A 33 11.20 -17.88 -14.08
C SER A 33 10.47 -18.44 -12.85
N SER A 34 11.20 -19.23 -12.06
CA SER A 34 10.69 -19.77 -10.80
C SER A 34 10.28 -18.66 -9.82
N TRP A 35 10.97 -17.52 -9.83
CA TRP A 35 10.63 -16.37 -9.02
C TRP A 35 9.23 -15.84 -9.36
N PHE A 36 8.95 -15.61 -10.65
CA PHE A 36 7.65 -15.12 -11.11
C PHE A 36 6.52 -16.14 -10.89
N ARG A 37 6.80 -17.43 -11.11
CA ARG A 37 5.79 -18.49 -10.91
C ARG A 37 5.46 -18.76 -9.45
N LYS A 38 6.40 -18.53 -8.51
CA LYS A 38 6.19 -18.67 -7.07
C LYS A 38 5.33 -17.54 -6.50
N SER A 39 5.41 -16.33 -7.07
CA SER A 39 4.79 -15.13 -6.52
C SER A 39 3.35 -14.86 -7.01
N ILE A 40 2.83 -15.66 -7.94
CA ILE A 40 1.48 -15.47 -8.48
C ILE A 40 0.54 -16.48 -7.84
N PRO A 41 -0.39 -16.05 -6.97
CA PRO A 41 -1.49 -16.90 -6.53
C PRO A 41 -2.24 -17.42 -7.75
N LYS A 42 -2.56 -18.71 -7.81
CA LYS A 42 -3.21 -19.35 -8.98
C LYS A 42 -4.53 -18.68 -9.40
N THR A 43 -5.17 -17.93 -8.50
CA THR A 43 -6.36 -17.10 -8.72
C THR A 43 -6.15 -15.94 -9.70
N VAL A 44 -4.92 -15.44 -9.87
CA VAL A 44 -4.60 -14.27 -10.71
C VAL A 44 -4.46 -14.63 -12.22
N ARG A 45 -4.73 -15.89 -12.61
CA ARG A 45 -4.65 -16.33 -14.01
C ARG A 45 -5.92 -16.06 -14.83
N SER A 46 -7.05 -15.72 -14.23
CA SER A 46 -8.21 -15.18 -14.96
C SER A 46 -7.88 -13.76 -15.37
N LYS A 47 -7.51 -13.62 -16.64
CA LYS A 47 -6.97 -12.42 -17.27
C LYS A 47 -8.02 -11.31 -17.42
N GLU A 48 -9.28 -11.54 -17.01
CA GLU A 48 -10.35 -10.55 -17.06
C GLU A 48 -10.53 -9.67 -15.79
N GLU A 49 -9.92 -9.97 -14.63
CA GLU A 49 -10.21 -9.22 -13.39
C GLU A 49 -9.16 -8.16 -12.99
N ILE A 50 -7.96 -8.16 -13.58
CA ILE A 50 -6.86 -7.27 -13.13
C ILE A 50 -6.93 -5.88 -13.77
N GLU A 51 -7.77 -5.69 -14.80
CA GLU A 51 -8.09 -4.35 -15.32
C GLU A 51 -9.13 -3.60 -14.45
N PHE A 52 -9.64 -4.18 -13.36
CA PHE A 52 -10.82 -3.65 -12.67
C PHE A 52 -10.58 -2.89 -11.35
N ASP A 53 -9.46 -3.09 -10.63
CA ASP A 53 -9.34 -2.51 -9.26
C ASP A 53 -8.51 -1.22 -9.16
N ALA A 54 -7.88 -0.78 -10.26
CA ALA A 54 -7.12 0.48 -10.29
C ALA A 54 -7.80 1.61 -11.08
N PHE A 55 -8.94 1.33 -11.74
CA PHE A 55 -9.62 2.32 -12.59
C PHE A 55 -11.16 2.27 -12.56
N ASP A 56 -11.82 1.34 -11.85
CA ASP A 56 -13.29 1.43 -11.65
C ASP A 56 -13.65 2.39 -10.51
N CYS A 57 -13.12 3.62 -10.58
CA CYS A 57 -13.93 4.75 -10.15
C CYS A 57 -14.87 5.01 -11.31
N LYS A 58 -16.03 4.35 -11.30
CA LYS A 58 -17.14 4.79 -12.13
C LYS A 58 -17.28 6.29 -11.93
N GLU A 59 -17.09 7.03 -13.01
CA GLU A 59 -17.62 8.37 -13.16
C GLU A 59 -19.14 8.26 -13.11
N ASP A 60 -19.68 8.08 -11.91
CA ASP A 60 -21.04 8.50 -11.63
C ASP A 60 -20.95 10.03 -11.56
N GLU A 61 -21.29 10.66 -12.67
CA GLU A 61 -21.72 12.06 -12.75
C GLU A 61 -22.93 12.26 -11.83
N ALA A 62 -22.67 12.34 -10.53
CA ALA A 62 -23.60 12.79 -9.53
C ALA A 62 -22.84 13.70 -8.59
N LYS A 63 -23.04 15.01 -8.79
CA LYS A 63 -22.71 16.07 -7.83
C LYS A 63 -23.08 15.62 -6.41
N SER A 64 -22.08 15.17 -5.68
CA SER A 64 -22.09 15.01 -4.24
C SER A 64 -20.72 15.47 -3.78
N GLU A 65 -20.70 16.42 -2.86
CA GLU A 65 -19.53 17.04 -2.19
C GLU A 65 -18.67 16.04 -1.39
N ASN A 66 -18.64 14.77 -1.79
CA ASN A 66 -18.01 13.67 -1.08
C ASN A 66 -17.39 12.68 -2.06
N SER A 67 -16.64 13.18 -3.05
CA SER A 67 -15.73 12.34 -3.81
C SER A 67 -14.76 11.73 -2.80
N LYS A 68 -14.85 10.41 -2.57
CA LYS A 68 -13.93 9.66 -1.72
C LYS A 68 -12.52 10.18 -1.97
N GLU A 69 -11.91 10.82 -0.99
CA GLU A 69 -10.56 11.38 -1.14
C GLU A 69 -9.64 10.22 -1.52
N THR A 70 -9.24 10.17 -2.79
CA THR A 70 -8.32 9.16 -3.28
C THR A 70 -6.95 9.49 -2.71
N LEU A 71 -6.54 8.74 -1.69
CA LEU A 71 -5.23 8.92 -1.07
C LEU A 71 -4.14 8.39 -2.01
N ASN A 72 -3.59 9.28 -2.83
CA ASN A 72 -2.31 9.04 -3.49
C ASN A 72 -1.18 8.77 -2.46
N ALA A 73 -0.13 8.05 -2.87
CA ALA A 73 1.10 7.84 -2.12
C ALA A 73 1.66 9.13 -1.47
N PHE A 74 1.63 10.28 -2.16
CA PHE A 74 2.13 11.54 -1.57
C PHE A 74 1.34 12.00 -0.34
N HIS A 75 0.03 11.73 -0.28
CA HIS A 75 -0.79 12.05 0.91
C HIS A 75 -0.44 11.18 2.12
N ILE A 76 0.08 9.97 1.90
CA ILE A 76 0.53 9.08 2.97
C ILE A 76 1.93 9.49 3.43
N ILE A 77 2.82 9.76 2.46
CA ILE A 77 4.21 10.16 2.74
C ILE A 77 4.25 11.49 3.49
N SER A 78 3.40 12.46 3.13
CA SER A 78 3.35 13.77 3.79
C SER A 78 2.98 13.69 5.27
N ARG A 79 2.36 12.59 5.71
CA ARG A 79 2.01 12.35 7.10
C ARG A 79 3.13 11.68 7.89
N CYS A 80 4.24 11.25 7.29
CA CYS A 80 5.34 10.63 8.03
C CYS A 80 5.93 11.62 9.04
N GLU A 81 6.34 11.13 10.22
CA GLU A 81 6.86 11.93 11.34
C GLU A 81 8.01 12.88 10.92
N GLY A 82 8.88 12.44 10.00
CA GLY A 82 9.98 13.27 9.49
C GLY A 82 9.57 14.49 8.67
N PHE A 83 8.28 14.62 8.30
CA PHE A 83 7.72 15.82 7.67
C PHE A 83 6.91 16.68 8.63
N ASP A 84 6.69 16.23 9.87
CA ASP A 84 6.04 17.03 10.91
C ASP A 84 7.05 17.95 11.58
N LEU A 85 6.83 19.26 11.44
CA LEU A 85 7.69 20.29 12.03
C LEU A 85 7.16 20.80 13.37
N SER A 86 5.98 20.34 13.82
CA SER A 86 5.40 20.71 15.12
C SER A 86 6.40 20.54 16.29
N PRO A 87 7.22 19.47 16.34
CA PRO A 87 8.22 19.30 17.39
C PRO A 87 9.31 20.39 17.44
N LEU A 88 9.54 21.13 16.34
CA LEU A 88 10.50 22.24 16.31
C LEU A 88 9.96 23.48 17.07
N PHE A 89 8.64 23.60 17.19
CA PHE A 89 7.96 24.77 17.74
C PHE A 89 7.28 24.49 19.09
N GLU A 90 7.21 23.24 19.54
CA GLU A 90 6.62 22.87 20.83
C GLU A 90 7.63 22.97 22.00
N GLU A 91 7.36 23.89 22.92
CA GLU A 91 8.18 24.10 24.13
C GLU A 91 7.85 23.04 25.20
N LYS A 92 8.73 22.03 25.35
CA LYS A 92 8.90 21.19 26.56
C LYS A 92 7.77 20.24 26.99
N THR A 93 6.91 19.75 26.10
CA THR A 93 6.08 18.56 26.39
C THR A 93 6.49 17.36 25.54
N ARG A 94 7.69 16.83 25.81
CA ARG A 94 8.16 15.54 25.25
C ARG A 94 7.50 14.37 25.98
N MET A 95 6.17 14.27 25.92
CA MET A 95 5.56 12.96 25.97
C MET A 95 5.68 12.41 24.56
N GLU A 96 6.54 11.42 24.37
CA GLU A 96 6.64 10.64 23.14
C GLU A 96 5.26 10.02 22.88
N LYS A 97 4.41 10.75 22.17
CA LYS A 97 3.10 10.28 21.78
C LYS A 97 3.35 9.33 20.62
N GLU A 98 3.54 8.05 20.94
CA GLU A 98 3.64 7.01 19.92
C GLU A 98 2.34 7.02 19.10
N GLU A 99 2.42 7.61 17.90
CA GLU A 99 1.28 7.70 17.01
C GLU A 99 1.12 6.36 16.29
N LEU A 100 0.21 5.52 16.79
CA LEU A 100 -0.13 4.26 16.17
C LEU A 100 -1.11 4.49 15.02
N ARG A 101 -0.70 4.08 13.81
CA ARG A 101 -1.53 4.17 12.60
C ARG A 101 -1.78 2.79 12.00
N PHE A 102 -3.01 2.55 11.55
CA PHE A 102 -3.40 1.32 10.88
C PHE A 102 -4.33 1.61 9.69
N ALA A 103 -4.44 0.66 8.76
CA ALA A 103 -5.32 0.75 7.59
C ALA A 103 -6.32 -0.41 7.58
N THR A 104 -7.43 -0.24 6.86
CA THR A 104 -8.52 -1.22 6.78
C THR A 104 -9.22 -1.13 5.45
N THR A 105 -9.76 -2.26 5.00
CA THR A 105 -10.58 -2.38 3.77
C THR A 105 -12.09 -2.32 4.07
N ARG A 106 -12.48 -2.23 5.35
CA ARG A 106 -13.88 -2.13 5.76
C ARG A 106 -14.45 -0.74 5.45
N PRO A 107 -15.75 -0.63 5.15
CA PRO A 107 -16.42 0.68 4.98
C PRO A 107 -16.30 1.56 6.22
N ALA A 108 -16.25 2.88 6.02
CA ALA A 108 -16.13 3.87 7.10
C ALA A 108 -17.24 3.72 8.16
N SER A 109 -18.48 3.43 7.75
CA SER A 109 -19.61 3.20 8.66
C SER A 109 -19.36 2.03 9.64
N SER A 110 -18.74 0.95 9.16
CA SER A 110 -18.37 -0.20 10.00
C SER A 110 -17.27 0.18 11.00
N LEU A 111 -16.35 1.06 10.63
CA LEU A 111 -15.29 1.53 11.52
C LEU A 111 -15.84 2.46 12.60
N ILE A 112 -16.68 3.42 12.22
CA ILE A 112 -17.30 4.37 13.15
C ILE A 112 -18.14 3.60 14.17
N SER A 113 -18.99 2.68 13.71
CA SER A 113 -19.80 1.85 14.62
C SER A 113 -18.95 1.03 15.58
N ARG A 114 -17.84 0.43 15.11
CA ARG A 114 -16.93 -0.32 15.98
C ARG A 114 -16.19 0.58 16.97
N LEU A 115 -15.78 1.77 16.54
CA LEU A 115 -15.11 2.75 17.39
C LEU A 115 -16.05 3.25 18.50
N GLU A 116 -17.32 3.51 18.19
CA GLU A 116 -18.34 3.89 19.16
C GLU A 116 -18.59 2.80 20.21
N GLU A 117 -18.66 1.52 19.79
CA GLU A 117 -18.84 0.38 20.68
C GLU A 117 -17.68 0.28 21.70
N VAL A 118 -16.44 0.37 21.21
CA VAL A 118 -15.24 0.31 22.05
C VAL A 118 -15.15 1.52 22.98
N GLY A 119 -15.48 2.73 22.49
CA GLY A 119 -15.49 3.95 23.29
C GLY A 119 -16.48 3.89 24.46
N LYS A 120 -17.69 3.33 24.24
CA LYS A 120 -18.69 3.14 25.31
C LYS A 120 -18.24 2.12 26.35
N ALA A 121 -17.60 1.03 25.92
CA ALA A 121 -17.06 0.02 26.83
C ALA A 121 -15.89 0.55 27.68
N GLY A 122 -15.05 1.42 27.11
CA GLY A 122 -13.91 2.03 27.81
C GLY A 122 -14.29 3.09 28.84
N ASN A 123 -15.50 3.67 28.76
CA ASN A 123 -16.00 4.69 29.69
C ASN A 123 -16.79 4.11 30.89
N SER A 124 -16.80 2.78 31.03
CA SER A 124 -17.46 2.05 32.12
C SER A 124 -16.47 1.54 33.19
N ALA A 125 -15.26 2.12 33.26
CA ALA A 125 -14.22 1.85 34.25
C ALA A 125 -13.93 3.10 35.08
#